data_AF-A0A3D2IE56-F1
#
_entry.id   AF-A0A3D2IE56-F1
#
_cell.length_a   1.000
_cell.length_b   1.000
_cell.length_c   1.000
_cell.angle_alpha   90.00
_cell.angle_beta   90.00
_cell.angle_gamma   90.00
#
_symmetry.space_group_name_H-M   'P 1'
#
loop_
_entity.id
_entity.type
_entity.pdbx_description
1 polymer ?
#
loop_
_entity_poly.entity_id
_entity_poly.type
_entity_poly.pdbx_seq_one_letter_code
_entity_poly.pdbx_strand_id
1 'polypeptide(L)'
;MDFKIYPFKRNKKYIIYVRYTDQRGKTRNLSTGISYPPSCSAKIKKEAMNQAHKKAVTMLVDEIQQATIPIEERLLLSNFLESKYFKHLEHNLAEKSYPIYANALSNFLRICGNKAIGEYKRSDIQEYKLHRLSEGRKKTTINIEMRSIKAGFGWAEKNDFLLKSPFRGQDFLFETRGKRP
;
A
#
# COMPACT_ATOMS: atom_id res chain seq x y z
N MET A 1 7.98 3.10 24.50
CA MET A 1 6.90 3.41 23.53
C MET A 1 5.60 3.01 24.19
N ASP A 2 4.73 3.98 24.46
CA ASP A 2 3.48 3.68 25.15
C ASP A 2 2.45 3.16 24.15
N PHE A 3 1.87 2.00 24.46
CA PHE A 3 0.78 1.43 23.70
C PHE A 3 -0.33 0.93 24.62
N LYS A 4 -1.56 0.93 24.09
CA LYS A 4 -2.76 0.45 24.77
C LYS A 4 -3.41 -0.64 23.95
N ILE A 5 -3.77 -1.73 24.60
CA ILE A 5 -4.52 -2.82 23.96
C ILE A 5 -5.97 -2.75 24.40
N TYR A 6 -6.88 -2.86 23.44
CA TYR A 6 -8.31 -2.83 23.73
C TYR A 6 -9.09 -3.78 22.80
N PRO A 7 -10.14 -4.44 23.31
CA PRO A 7 -11.05 -5.21 22.48
C PRO A 7 -12.04 -4.28 21.77
N PHE A 8 -12.35 -4.57 20.51
CA PHE A 8 -13.38 -3.90 19.73
C PHE A 8 -14.35 -4.94 19.16
N LYS A 9 -15.65 -4.74 19.41
CA LYS A 9 -16.69 -5.68 18.97
C LYS A 9 -16.91 -5.50 17.46
N ARG A 10 -16.74 -6.57 16.69
CA ARG A 10 -17.08 -6.60 15.27
C ARG A 10 -17.82 -7.90 14.95
N ASN A 11 -19.08 -7.77 14.54
CA ASN A 11 -19.99 -8.89 14.36
C ASN A 11 -20.14 -9.70 15.66
N LYS A 12 -20.03 -11.03 15.57
CA LYS A 12 -20.19 -11.97 16.69
C LYS A 12 -18.86 -12.27 17.42
N LYS A 13 -17.88 -11.35 17.40
CA LYS A 13 -16.60 -11.51 18.11
C LYS A 13 -15.98 -10.17 18.55
N TYR A 14 -15.15 -10.20 19.57
CA TYR A 14 -14.24 -9.13 19.93
C TYR A 14 -12.91 -9.35 19.25
N ILE A 15 -12.43 -8.36 18.50
CA ILE A 15 -11.09 -8.35 17.90
C ILE A 15 -10.23 -7.42 18.75
N ILE A 16 -9.02 -7.84 19.08
CA ILE A 16 -8.11 -7.07 19.92
C ILE A 16 -7.26 -6.14 19.04
N TYR A 17 -7.22 -4.86 19.38
CA TYR A 17 -6.43 -3.84 18.70
C TYR A 17 -5.34 -3.30 19.61
N VAL A 18 -4.23 -2.88 19.01
CA VAL A 18 -3.19 -2.08 19.64
C VAL A 18 -3.29 -0.64 19.15
N ARG A 19 -3.30 0.31 20.08
CA ARG A 19 -3.20 1.75 19.84
C ARG A 19 -1.86 2.24 20.33
N TYR A 20 -1.14 2.98 19.49
CA TYR A 20 0.13 3.60 19.84
C TYR A 20 0.28 4.94 19.12
N THR A 21 1.23 5.75 19.58
CA THR A 21 1.66 6.96 18.88
C THR A 21 2.94 6.63 18.13
N ASP A 22 2.95 6.84 16.81
CA ASP A 22 4.14 6.62 15.99
C ASP A 22 5.20 7.71 16.24
N GLN A 23 6.42 7.51 15.70
CA GLN A 23 7.52 8.48 15.84
C GLN A 23 7.20 9.86 15.24
N ARG A 24 6.18 9.94 14.38
CA ARG A 24 5.71 11.19 13.75
C ARG A 24 4.58 11.85 14.58
N GLY A 25 4.33 11.38 15.80
CA GLY A 25 3.32 11.92 16.71
C GLY A 25 1.88 11.52 16.35
N LYS A 26 1.67 10.63 15.37
CA LYS A 26 0.33 10.25 14.90
C LYS A 26 -0.16 9.00 15.62
N THR A 27 -1.41 9.04 16.08
CA THR A 27 -2.06 7.85 16.66
C THR A 27 -2.38 6.83 15.57
N ARG A 28 -1.97 5.58 15.78
CA ARG A 28 -2.28 4.44 14.93
C ARG A 28 -3.07 3.39 15.71
N ASN A 29 -3.91 2.65 14.99
CA ASN A 29 -4.64 1.50 15.52
C ASN A 29 -4.39 0.31 14.60
N LEU A 30 -3.81 -0.76 15.12
CA LEU A 30 -3.55 -2.00 14.37
C LEU A 30 -4.29 -3.16 15.01
N SER A 31 -4.88 -4.02 14.18
CA SER A 31 -5.48 -5.26 14.67
C SER A 31 -4.39 -6.26 14.99
N THR A 32 -4.43 -6.89 16.15
CA THR A 32 -3.51 -8.00 16.46
C THR A 32 -3.93 -9.30 15.75
N GLY A 33 -5.13 -9.34 15.14
CA GLY A 33 -5.71 -10.55 14.56
C GLY A 33 -6.18 -11.58 15.58
N ILE A 34 -5.97 -11.33 16.88
CA ILE A 34 -6.49 -12.16 17.97
C ILE A 34 -7.93 -11.75 18.26
N SER A 35 -8.82 -12.73 18.41
CA SER A 35 -10.23 -12.49 18.68
C SER A 35 -10.83 -13.53 19.61
N TYR A 36 -11.90 -13.18 20.30
CA TYR A 36 -12.67 -14.08 21.17
C TYR A 36 -14.18 -13.82 21.05
N PRO A 37 -15.03 -14.84 21.28
CA PRO A 37 -16.47 -14.66 21.23
C PRO A 37 -17.00 -13.85 22.43
N PRO A 38 -18.14 -13.14 22.31
CA PRO A 38 -18.67 -12.30 23.39
C PRO A 38 -19.01 -13.08 24.67
N SER A 39 -19.42 -14.33 24.52
CA SER A 39 -19.83 -15.23 25.60
C SER A 39 -18.72 -16.24 25.97
N CYS A 40 -17.48 -15.78 26.13
CA CYS A 40 -16.37 -16.63 26.56
C CYS A 40 -16.12 -16.52 28.07
N SER A 41 -15.42 -17.52 28.63
CA SER A 41 -14.97 -17.46 30.02
C SER A 41 -13.92 -16.37 30.24
N ALA A 42 -13.79 -15.89 31.48
CA ALA A 42 -12.76 -14.92 31.87
C ALA A 42 -11.34 -15.43 31.57
N LYS A 43 -11.13 -16.76 31.65
CA LYS A 43 -9.86 -17.42 31.31
C LYS A 43 -9.50 -17.22 29.83
N ILE A 44 -10.44 -17.48 28.92
CA ILE A 44 -10.24 -17.30 27.47
C ILE A 44 -9.96 -15.83 27.14
N LYS A 45 -10.68 -14.90 27.77
CA LYS A 45 -10.46 -13.46 27.59
C LYS A 45 -9.05 -13.05 28.02
N LYS A 46 -8.59 -13.52 29.19
CA LYS A 46 -7.25 -13.24 29.71
C LYS A 46 -6.15 -13.80 28.81
N GLU A 47 -6.33 -15.04 28.33
CA GLU A 47 -5.39 -15.67 27.42
C GLU A 47 -5.29 -14.93 26.09
N ALA A 48 -6.42 -14.56 25.49
CA ALA A 48 -6.46 -13.78 24.26
C ALA A 48 -5.78 -12.40 24.43
N MET A 49 -5.98 -11.73 25.57
CA MET A 49 -5.30 -10.45 25.86
C MET A 49 -3.79 -10.63 26.03
N ASN A 50 -3.33 -11.69 26.69
CA ASN A 50 -1.90 -11.98 26.85
C ASN A 50 -1.24 -12.29 25.50
N GLN A 51 -1.89 -13.10 24.65
CA GLN A 51 -1.43 -13.39 23.30
C GLN A 51 -1.36 -12.11 22.44
N ALA A 52 -2.41 -11.28 22.52
CA ALA A 52 -2.44 -10.00 21.83
C ALA A 52 -1.34 -9.05 22.33
N HIS A 53 -0.98 -9.09 23.61
CA HIS A 53 0.11 -8.28 24.17
C HIS A 53 1.47 -8.68 23.61
N LYS A 54 1.78 -9.98 23.61
CA LYS A 54 3.03 -10.48 23.00
C LYS A 54 3.11 -10.08 21.51
N LYS A 55 2.01 -10.26 20.79
CA LYS A 55 1.94 -9.91 19.37
C LYS A 55 2.04 -8.41 19.11
N ALA A 56 1.44 -7.58 19.96
CA ALA A 56 1.53 -6.14 19.87
C ALA A 56 2.98 -5.66 20.02
N VAL A 57 3.75 -6.24 20.95
CA VAL A 57 5.18 -5.92 21.11
C VAL A 57 5.94 -6.23 19.83
N THR A 58 5.77 -7.43 19.25
CA THR A 58 6.41 -7.80 17.98
C THR A 58 6.04 -6.83 16.86
N MET A 59 4.75 -6.52 16.70
CA MET A 59 4.27 -5.59 15.67
C MET A 59 4.85 -4.17 15.83
N LEU A 60 5.06 -3.70 17.06
CA LEU A 60 5.66 -2.39 17.31
C LEU A 60 7.15 -2.38 17.03
N VAL A 61 7.87 -3.47 17.32
CA VAL A 61 9.28 -3.62 16.97
C VAL A 61 9.46 -3.62 15.45
N ASP A 62 8.64 -4.37 14.73
CA ASP A 62 8.64 -4.39 13.26
C ASP A 62 8.38 -2.99 12.68
N GLU A 63 7.40 -2.27 13.25
CA GLU A 63 7.09 -0.89 12.84
C GLU A 63 8.26 0.08 13.11
N ILE A 64 8.97 -0.07 14.24
CA ILE A 64 10.16 0.74 14.56
C ILE A 64 11.28 0.43 13.58
N GLN A 65 11.53 -0.85 13.28
CA GLN A 65 12.58 -1.26 12.33
C GLN A 65 12.29 -0.74 10.92
N GLN A 66 11.03 -0.78 10.48
CA GLN A 66 10.60 -0.18 9.22
C GLN A 66 10.71 1.35 9.23
N ALA A 67 10.58 2.00 10.39
CA ALA A 67 10.75 3.46 10.52
C ALA A 67 12.22 3.91 10.53
N THR A 68 13.18 3.00 10.80
CA THR A 68 14.62 3.31 10.86
C THR A 68 15.37 3.17 9.53
N ILE A 69 14.74 2.62 8.49
CA ILE A 69 15.28 2.72 7.13
C ILE A 69 15.06 4.17 6.70
N PRO A 70 16.10 4.94 6.29
CA PRO A 70 15.89 6.27 5.73
C PRO A 70 15.11 6.10 4.44
N ILE A 71 13.78 6.20 4.53
CA ILE A 71 12.90 6.03 3.39
C ILE A 71 13.23 7.16 2.43
N GLU A 72 13.68 6.83 1.23
CA GLU A 72 13.84 7.76 0.11
C GLU A 72 12.46 8.26 -0.41
N GLU A 73 11.47 8.44 0.49
CA GLU A 73 10.15 9.01 0.21
C GLU A 73 10.24 10.40 -0.42
N ARG A 74 11.36 11.10 -0.18
CA ARG A 74 11.70 12.42 -0.75
C ARG A 74 12.26 12.33 -2.18
N LEU A 75 12.58 11.14 -2.68
CA LEU A 75 13.05 10.97 -4.05
C LEU A 75 11.91 11.28 -5.01
N LEU A 76 12.16 12.18 -5.97
CA LEU A 76 11.22 12.45 -7.05
C LEU A 76 10.93 11.15 -7.81
N LEU A 77 9.66 10.97 -8.19
CA LEU A 77 9.25 9.78 -8.93
C LEU A 77 10.06 9.62 -10.22
N SER A 78 10.36 10.69 -10.95
CA SER A 78 11.24 10.63 -12.13
C SER A 78 12.59 10.00 -11.82
N ASN A 79 13.25 10.46 -10.74
CA ASN A 79 14.59 10.01 -10.38
C ASN A 79 14.58 8.56 -9.93
N PHE A 80 13.56 8.15 -9.17
CA PHE A 80 13.35 6.75 -8.82
C PHE A 80 13.19 5.87 -10.06
N LEU A 81 12.35 6.30 -11.01
CA LEU A 81 12.07 5.55 -12.22
C LEU A 81 13.33 5.34 -13.06
N GLU A 82 14.08 6.40 -13.35
CA GLU A 82 15.29 6.33 -14.17
C GLU A 82 16.43 5.59 -13.48
N SER A 83 16.70 5.90 -12.21
CA SER A 83 17.90 5.39 -11.53
C SER A 83 17.72 3.97 -10.98
N LYS A 84 16.48 3.54 -10.69
CA LYS A 84 16.19 2.25 -10.04
C LYS A 84 15.26 1.38 -10.87
N TYR A 85 14.04 1.84 -11.13
CA TYR A 85 12.98 0.96 -11.62
C TYR A 85 13.14 0.55 -13.10
N PHE A 86 13.45 1.50 -13.99
CA PHE A 86 13.63 1.20 -15.41
C PHE A 86 14.84 0.31 -15.66
N LYS A 87 15.94 0.51 -14.91
CA LYS A 87 17.06 -0.43 -14.91
C LYS A 87 16.63 -1.83 -14.50
N HIS A 88 15.80 -1.95 -13.45
CA HIS A 88 15.24 -3.25 -13.08
C HIS A 88 14.41 -3.87 -14.22
N LEU A 89 13.55 -3.10 -14.88
CA LEU A 89 12.73 -3.59 -15.98
C LEU A 89 13.56 -4.09 -17.17
N GLU A 90 14.60 -3.35 -17.57
CA GLU A 90 15.49 -3.72 -18.68
C GLU A 90 16.15 -5.08 -18.48
N HIS A 91 16.53 -5.42 -17.24
CA HIS A 91 17.20 -6.69 -16.95
C HIS A 91 16.25 -7.86 -16.71
N ASN A 92 14.96 -7.61 -16.45
CA ASN A 92 14.02 -8.62 -15.95
C ASN A 92 12.79 -8.84 -16.83
N LEU A 93 12.51 -7.95 -17.80
CA LEU A 93 11.37 -8.09 -18.70
C LEU A 93 11.83 -8.32 -20.14
N ALA A 94 10.95 -8.98 -20.91
CA ALA A 94 11.10 -9.04 -22.35
C ALA A 94 11.06 -7.64 -22.96
N GLU A 95 11.85 -7.41 -24.03
CA GLU A 95 11.98 -6.11 -24.70
C GLU A 95 10.63 -5.48 -25.08
N LYS A 96 9.65 -6.28 -25.50
CA LYS A 96 8.31 -5.80 -25.88
C LYS A 96 7.48 -5.30 -24.69
N SER A 97 7.81 -5.73 -23.48
CA SER A 97 7.08 -5.36 -22.27
C SER A 97 7.57 -4.03 -21.70
N TYR A 98 8.87 -3.74 -21.79
CA TYR A 98 9.46 -2.51 -21.25
C TYR A 98 8.73 -1.22 -21.70
N PRO A 99 8.48 -1.01 -23.01
CA PRO A 99 7.80 0.21 -23.48
C PRO A 99 6.41 0.40 -22.88
N ILE A 100 5.69 -0.68 -22.56
CA ILE A 100 4.35 -0.59 -21.96
C ILE A 100 4.45 0.04 -20.56
N TYR A 101 5.42 -0.41 -19.75
CA TYR A 101 5.61 0.10 -18.40
C TYR A 101 6.16 1.53 -18.41
N ALA A 102 7.20 1.77 -19.22
CA ALA A 102 7.82 3.09 -19.35
C ALA A 102 6.78 4.13 -19.80
N ASN A 103 6.00 3.85 -20.85
CA ASN A 103 4.98 4.77 -21.34
C ASN A 103 3.85 5.01 -20.32
N ALA A 104 3.42 3.99 -19.58
CA ALA A 104 2.40 4.16 -18.56
C ALA A 104 2.87 5.11 -17.43
N LEU A 105 4.10 4.91 -16.95
CA LEU A 105 4.70 5.72 -15.89
C LEU A 105 5.07 7.13 -16.34
N SER A 106 5.56 7.32 -17.56
CA SER A 106 5.78 8.65 -18.15
C SER A 106 4.47 9.42 -18.32
N ASN A 107 3.39 8.77 -18.75
CA ASN A 107 2.07 9.40 -18.79
C ASN A 107 1.56 9.75 -17.39
N PHE A 108 1.85 8.92 -16.39
CA PHE A 108 1.48 9.20 -15.02
C PHE A 108 2.19 10.46 -14.49
N LEU A 109 3.50 10.58 -14.74
CA LEU A 109 4.26 11.80 -14.42
C LEU A 109 3.72 13.05 -15.14
N ARG A 110 3.37 12.93 -16.41
CA ARG A 110 2.81 14.04 -17.20
C ARG A 110 1.50 14.57 -16.61
N ILE A 111 0.63 13.68 -16.13
CA ILE A 111 -0.71 14.04 -15.65
C ILE A 111 -0.69 14.42 -14.18
N CYS A 112 -0.06 13.62 -13.32
CA CYS A 112 -0.07 13.83 -11.87
C CYS A 112 1.06 14.74 -11.36
N GLY A 113 1.98 15.12 -12.24
CA GLY A 113 3.17 15.93 -11.94
C GLY A 113 4.31 15.11 -11.36
N ASN A 114 5.51 15.68 -11.38
CA ASN A 114 6.71 15.06 -10.80
C ASN A 114 6.84 15.44 -9.31
N LYS A 115 6.23 14.63 -8.45
CA LYS A 115 6.28 14.76 -6.99
C LYS A 115 7.20 13.70 -6.39
N ALA A 116 7.50 13.83 -5.10
CA ALA A 116 8.20 12.80 -4.36
C ALA A 116 7.38 11.49 -4.37
N ILE A 117 8.03 10.32 -4.46
CA ILE A 117 7.33 9.03 -4.60
C ILE A 117 6.38 8.74 -3.43
N GLY A 118 6.66 9.27 -2.25
CA GLY A 118 5.82 9.19 -1.06
C GLY A 118 4.59 10.10 -1.03
N GLU A 119 4.52 11.10 -1.92
CA GLU A 119 3.47 12.13 -1.89
C GLU A 119 2.22 11.76 -2.68
N TYR A 120 2.31 10.77 -3.59
CA TYR A 120 1.18 10.33 -4.38
C TYR A 120 0.12 9.68 -3.51
N LYS A 121 -1.12 10.13 -3.67
CA LYS A 121 -2.30 9.64 -2.95
C LYS A 121 -3.19 8.85 -3.90
N ARG A 122 -4.21 8.23 -3.31
CA ARG A 122 -5.28 7.56 -4.07
C ARG A 122 -6.04 8.50 -4.99
N SER A 123 -6.14 9.78 -4.61
CA SER A 123 -6.75 10.82 -5.44
C SER A 123 -5.99 11.01 -6.75
N ASP A 124 -4.65 11.04 -6.73
CA ASP A 124 -3.83 11.19 -7.94
C ASP A 124 -4.03 9.98 -8.89
N ILE A 125 -4.16 8.77 -8.34
CA ILE A 125 -4.46 7.56 -9.13
C ILE A 125 -5.83 7.67 -9.83
N GLN A 126 -6.84 8.16 -9.10
CA GLN A 126 -8.18 8.32 -9.65
C GLN A 126 -8.22 9.44 -10.70
N GLU A 127 -7.51 10.53 -10.45
CA GLU A 127 -7.34 11.65 -11.38
C GLU A 127 -6.70 11.18 -12.68
N TYR A 128 -5.59 10.44 -12.60
CA TYR A 128 -4.96 9.82 -13.77
C TYR A 128 -5.96 8.98 -14.58
N LYS A 129 -6.69 8.10 -13.90
CA LYS A 129 -7.69 7.22 -14.53
C LYS A 129 -8.77 8.01 -15.27
N LEU A 130 -9.31 9.06 -14.66
CA LEU A 130 -10.35 9.91 -15.25
C LEU A 130 -9.79 10.76 -16.40
N HIS A 131 -8.58 11.31 -16.25
CA HIS A 131 -7.91 12.10 -17.28
C HIS A 131 -7.58 11.26 -18.53
N ARG A 132 -7.10 10.03 -18.35
CA ARG A 132 -6.86 9.13 -19.50
C ARG A 132 -8.16 8.77 -20.23
N LEU A 133 -9.26 8.63 -19.49
CA LEU A 133 -10.57 8.39 -20.08
C LEU A 133 -11.06 9.61 -20.87
N SER A 134 -10.86 10.84 -20.36
CA SER A 134 -11.23 12.08 -21.08
C SER A 134 -10.37 12.31 -22.32
N GLU A 135 -9.13 11.81 -22.35
CA GLU A 135 -8.29 11.74 -23.57
C GLU A 135 -8.76 10.67 -24.59
N GLY A 136 -9.91 10.03 -24.37
CA GLY A 136 -10.50 9.06 -25.30
C GLY A 136 -9.82 7.69 -25.28
N ARG A 137 -9.00 7.37 -24.27
CA ARG A 137 -8.33 6.07 -24.19
C ARG A 137 -9.31 4.97 -23.80
N LYS A 138 -9.16 3.79 -24.42
CA LYS A 138 -9.99 2.63 -24.13
C LYS A 138 -9.76 2.16 -22.69
N LYS A 139 -10.85 1.82 -21.99
CA LYS A 139 -10.81 1.28 -20.61
C LYS A 139 -9.83 0.11 -20.44
N THR A 140 -9.72 -0.75 -21.44
CA THR A 140 -8.77 -1.88 -21.45
C THR A 140 -7.31 -1.41 -21.44
N THR A 141 -6.98 -0.40 -22.25
CA THR A 141 -5.65 0.22 -22.28
C THR A 141 -5.34 0.90 -20.95
N ILE A 142 -6.29 1.68 -20.41
CA ILE A 142 -6.11 2.31 -19.10
C ILE A 142 -5.88 1.24 -18.02
N ASN A 143 -6.61 0.13 -18.05
CA ASN A 143 -6.39 -0.98 -17.12
C ASN A 143 -4.99 -1.60 -17.24
N ILE A 144 -4.39 -1.65 -18.43
CA ILE A 144 -3.00 -2.08 -18.62
C ILE A 144 -2.06 -1.06 -17.98
N GLU A 145 -2.23 0.23 -18.30
CA GLU A 145 -1.43 1.32 -17.72
C GLU A 145 -1.48 1.31 -16.18
N MET A 146 -2.67 1.18 -15.60
CA MET A 146 -2.87 1.13 -14.15
C MET A 146 -2.17 -0.05 -13.49
N ARG A 147 -2.10 -1.21 -14.15
CA ARG A 147 -1.33 -2.37 -13.64
C ARG A 147 0.17 -2.11 -13.71
N SER A 148 0.66 -1.50 -14.79
CA SER A 148 2.06 -1.12 -14.93
C SER A 148 2.49 -0.10 -13.89
N ILE A 149 1.67 0.93 -13.64
CA ILE A 149 1.94 1.93 -12.61
C ILE A 149 1.92 1.28 -11.23
N LYS A 150 0.91 0.44 -10.94
CA LYS A 150 0.83 -0.32 -9.68
C LYS A 150 2.07 -1.18 -9.45
N ALA A 151 2.61 -1.80 -10.50
CA ALA A 151 3.82 -2.59 -10.41
C ALA A 151 5.04 -1.74 -10.03
N GLY A 152 5.17 -0.52 -10.57
CA GLY A 152 6.22 0.43 -10.19
C GLY A 152 6.18 0.79 -8.71
N PHE A 153 5.02 1.25 -8.22
CA PHE A 153 4.85 1.57 -6.80
C PHE A 153 4.93 0.35 -5.88
N GLY A 154 4.50 -0.82 -6.35
CA GLY A 154 4.61 -2.07 -5.60
C GLY A 154 6.06 -2.56 -5.52
N TRP A 155 6.87 -2.34 -6.56
CA TRP A 155 8.30 -2.61 -6.52
C TRP A 155 9.02 -1.63 -5.59
N ALA A 156 8.65 -0.34 -5.62
CA ALA A 156 9.15 0.65 -4.67
C ALA A 156 8.87 0.27 -3.21
N GLU A 157 7.64 -0.18 -2.91
CA GLU A 157 7.26 -0.65 -1.57
C GLU A 157 8.04 -1.89 -1.13
N LYS A 158 8.35 -2.81 -2.06
CA LYS A 158 9.11 -4.03 -1.76
C LYS A 158 10.61 -3.81 -1.56
N ASN A 159 11.15 -2.71 -2.08
CA ASN A 159 12.58 -2.38 -2.04
C ASN A 159 12.83 -1.13 -1.17
N ASP A 160 11.95 -0.87 -0.21
CA ASP A 160 12.10 0.17 0.82
C ASP A 160 12.22 1.63 0.31
N PHE A 161 11.87 1.89 -0.95
CA PHE A 161 11.77 3.25 -1.51
C PHE A 161 10.47 3.95 -1.12
N LEU A 162 9.49 3.19 -0.61
CA LEU A 162 8.17 3.68 -0.25
C LEU A 162 7.60 2.88 0.92
N LEU A 163 7.15 3.53 1.99
CA LEU A 163 6.55 2.81 3.12
C LEU A 163 5.26 2.08 2.75
N LYS A 164 4.45 2.72 1.89
CA LYS A 164 3.14 2.21 1.53
C LYS A 164 2.73 2.62 0.13
N SER A 165 2.40 1.64 -0.71
CA SER A 165 1.87 1.92 -2.04
C SER A 165 0.51 2.62 -1.98
N PRO A 166 0.29 3.68 -2.80
CA PRO A 166 -1.03 4.31 -2.91
C PRO A 166 -2.08 3.34 -3.51
N PHE A 167 -1.65 2.25 -4.14
CA PHE A 167 -2.51 1.20 -4.69
C PHE A 167 -2.99 0.18 -3.66
N ARG A 168 -2.56 0.26 -2.40
CA ARG A 168 -2.86 -0.76 -1.39
C ARG A 168 -4.33 -0.73 -0.97
N GLY A 169 -5.03 -1.86 -1.11
CA GLY A 169 -6.37 -2.10 -0.57
C GLY A 169 -7.53 -1.53 -1.39
N GLN A 170 -7.33 -1.18 -2.66
CA GLN A 170 -8.39 -0.73 -3.56
C GLN A 170 -8.12 -1.23 -4.99
N ASP A 171 -9.19 -1.61 -5.70
CA ASP A 171 -9.14 -1.87 -7.13
C ASP A 171 -9.41 -0.57 -7.89
N PHE A 172 -8.50 -0.22 -8.81
CA PHE A 172 -8.59 0.99 -9.62
C PHE A 172 -8.91 0.68 -11.09
N LEU A 173 -9.17 -0.58 -11.43
CA LEU A 173 -9.52 -0.96 -12.78
C LEU A 173 -10.94 -0.52 -13.14
N PHE A 174 -11.19 -0.26 -14.41
CA PHE A 174 -12.54 -0.17 -14.93
C PHE A 174 -13.13 -1.56 -15.06
N GLU A 175 -14.42 -1.70 -14.77
CA GLU A 175 -15.19 -2.86 -15.21
C GLU A 175 -15.17 -2.91 -16.73
N THR A 176 -14.58 -3.98 -17.25
CA THR A 176 -14.67 -4.34 -18.66
C THR A 176 -15.63 -5.50 -18.76
N ARG A 177 -16.58 -5.45 -19.71
CA ARG A 177 -17.40 -6.62 -20.05
C ARG A 177 -16.44 -7.74 -20.47
N GLY A 178 -16.16 -8.66 -19.55
CA GLY A 178 -15.45 -9.88 -19.89
C GLY A 178 -16.31 -10.66 -20.86
N LYS A 179 -15.72 -11.21 -21.93
CA LYS A 179 -16.23 -12.49 -22.43
C LYS A 179 -16.13 -13.43 -21.23
N ARG A 180 -17.28 -13.79 -20.64
CA ARG A 180 -17.33 -14.96 -19.76
C ARG A 180 -16.80 -16.13 -20.59
N PRO A 181 -15.85 -16.93 -20.08
CA PRO A 181 -15.57 -18.23 -20.68
C PRO A 181 -16.85 -19.07 -20.71
#